data_AF-A0A1X7V1N6-F1
#
_entry.id   AF-A0A1X7V1N6-F1
#
_cell.length_a   1.000
_cell.length_b   1.000
_cell.length_c   1.000
_cell.angle_alpha   90.00
_cell.angle_beta   90.00
_cell.angle_gamma   90.00
#
_symmetry.space_group_name_H-M   'P 1'
#
loop_
_entity.id
_entity.type
_entity.pdbx_description
1 polymer ?
#
loop_
_entity_poly.entity_id
_entity_poly.type
_entity_poly.pdbx_seq_one_letter_code
_entity_poly.pdbx_strand_id
1 'polypeptide(L)'
;MVEVDAALLFEAVAFCIEAALLTYMYTECTYNLLSLAMELLSHITKRLQTRSQVQLPIIVLIEQLDGATPIVQNFILVYLRIGIPRLSPVNQIEMLPLLIKSMNDKTKKQIDSILLLYSGALIHLTITDAAALKSLVPPDGTMKEYYLCYQLTLLLIPYR
;
A
#
# COMPACT_ATOMS: atom_id res chain seq x y z
N MET A 1 -32.78 -2.85 -4.68
CA MET A 1 -32.30 -4.18 -4.23
C MET A 1 -30.87 -4.01 -3.73
N VAL A 2 -30.74 -4.04 -2.40
CA VAL A 2 -29.51 -4.21 -1.59
C VAL A 2 -28.37 -3.19 -1.80
N GLU A 3 -28.63 -1.92 -1.48
CA GLU A 3 -27.63 -0.94 -1.03
C GLU A 3 -27.40 -1.10 0.48
N VAL A 4 -27.02 -2.31 0.89
CA VAL A 4 -26.71 -2.61 2.29
C VAL A 4 -25.20 -2.87 2.36
N ASP A 5 -24.52 -2.05 3.16
CA ASP A 5 -23.25 -2.36 3.82
C ASP A 5 -21.93 -2.26 3.03
N ALA A 6 -21.75 -1.32 2.10
CA ALA A 6 -20.38 -0.95 1.70
C ALA A 6 -19.66 -0.16 2.82
N ALA A 7 -20.38 0.78 3.45
CA ALA A 7 -19.90 1.57 4.58
C ALA A 7 -19.70 0.72 5.84
N LEU A 8 -20.63 -0.21 6.12
CA LEU A 8 -20.55 -1.10 7.28
C LEU A 8 -19.42 -2.14 7.13
N LEU A 9 -19.10 -2.58 5.91
CA LEU A 9 -17.93 -3.42 5.63
C LEU A 9 -16.63 -2.62 5.70
N PHE A 10 -16.65 -1.33 5.31
CA PHE A 10 -15.51 -0.42 5.43
C PHE A 10 -15.20 -0.11 6.89
N GLU A 11 -16.21 0.20 7.70
CA GLU A 11 -16.10 0.34 9.15
C GLU A 11 -15.70 -0.98 9.80
N ALA A 12 -16.26 -2.12 9.41
CA ALA A 12 -15.88 -3.41 9.96
C ALA A 12 -14.44 -3.82 9.58
N VAL A 13 -13.97 -3.52 8.37
CA VAL A 13 -12.58 -3.82 7.97
C VAL A 13 -11.61 -2.83 8.60
N ALA A 14 -11.94 -1.54 8.68
CA ALA A 14 -11.16 -0.54 9.39
C ALA A 14 -11.08 -0.87 10.88
N PHE A 15 -12.21 -1.16 11.53
CA PHE A 15 -12.29 -1.60 12.92
C PHE A 15 -11.61 -2.95 13.14
N CYS A 16 -11.68 -3.90 12.20
CA CYS A 16 -10.95 -5.18 12.30
C CYS A 16 -9.45 -5.01 12.10
N ILE A 17 -9.00 -4.10 11.24
CA ILE A 17 -7.57 -3.80 11.07
C ILE A 17 -7.07 -3.03 12.29
N GLU A 18 -7.77 -2.01 12.76
CA GLU A 18 -7.44 -1.29 14.00
C GLU A 18 -7.47 -2.21 15.22
N ALA A 19 -8.49 -3.06 15.37
CA ALA A 19 -8.61 -4.00 16.50
C ALA A 19 -7.60 -5.15 16.40
N ALA A 20 -7.29 -5.67 15.20
CA ALA A 20 -6.24 -6.66 15.02
C ALA A 20 -4.87 -6.06 15.30
N LEU A 21 -4.63 -4.80 14.90
CA LEU A 21 -3.40 -4.06 15.18
C LEU A 21 -3.27 -3.70 16.66
N LEU A 22 -4.33 -3.22 17.32
CA LEU A 22 -4.33 -2.95 18.75
C LEU A 22 -4.12 -4.22 19.57
N THR A 23 -4.77 -5.33 19.20
CA THR A 23 -4.61 -6.62 19.89
C THR A 23 -3.19 -7.16 19.71
N TYR A 24 -2.59 -7.02 18.51
CA TYR A 24 -1.22 -7.45 18.24
C TYR A 24 -0.16 -6.57 18.92
N MET A 25 -0.47 -5.29 19.14
CA MET A 25 0.40 -4.35 19.86
C MET A 25 0.33 -4.50 21.39
N TYR A 26 -0.76 -5.03 21.95
CA TYR A 26 -0.96 -5.09 23.41
C TYR A 26 -0.66 -6.44 24.07
N THR A 27 -0.53 -7.55 23.34
CA THR A 27 -0.26 -8.86 23.96
C THR A 27 0.99 -9.53 23.39
N GLU A 28 2.11 -9.28 24.06
CA GLU A 28 3.19 -10.26 24.14
C GLU A 28 2.61 -11.56 24.75
N CYS A 29 2.95 -12.71 24.15
CA CYS A 29 2.53 -14.08 24.54
C CYS A 29 1.18 -14.59 23.98
N THR A 30 1.24 -15.33 22.86
CA THR A 30 0.75 -16.72 22.73
C THR A 30 0.87 -17.18 21.27
N TYR A 31 1.62 -18.25 21.02
CA TYR A 31 1.86 -18.81 19.68
C TYR A 31 0.58 -19.15 18.89
N ASN A 32 -0.55 -19.37 19.58
CA ASN A 32 -1.84 -19.69 18.98
C ASN A 32 -2.61 -18.47 18.43
N LEU A 33 -2.36 -17.26 18.94
CA LEU A 33 -3.02 -16.06 18.44
C LEU A 33 -2.44 -15.61 17.10
N LEU A 34 -1.15 -15.87 16.87
CA LEU A 34 -0.48 -15.50 15.63
C LEU A 34 -0.97 -16.32 14.44
N SER A 35 -1.14 -17.63 14.60
CA SER A 35 -1.72 -18.48 13.56
C SER A 35 -3.18 -18.09 13.25
N LEU A 36 -3.98 -17.84 14.28
CA LEU A 36 -5.37 -17.43 14.12
C LEU A 36 -5.49 -16.05 13.46
N ALA A 37 -4.64 -15.08 13.85
CA ALA A 37 -4.58 -13.77 13.22
C ALA A 37 -4.19 -13.88 11.75
N MET A 38 -3.15 -14.65 11.42
CA MET A 38 -2.74 -14.91 10.04
C MET A 38 -3.85 -15.57 9.21
N GLU A 39 -4.58 -16.53 9.80
CA GLU A 39 -5.69 -17.22 9.15
C GLU A 39 -6.88 -16.27 8.90
N LEU A 40 -7.29 -15.51 9.91
CA LEU A 40 -8.33 -14.48 9.78
C LEU A 40 -7.95 -13.44 8.72
N LEU A 41 -6.71 -12.95 8.74
CA LEU A 41 -6.24 -11.98 7.75
C LEU A 41 -6.24 -12.56 6.34
N SER A 42 -5.90 -13.84 6.19
CA SER A 42 -6.00 -14.57 4.91
C SER A 42 -7.45 -14.64 4.41
N HIS A 43 -8.41 -14.92 5.28
CA HIS A 43 -9.83 -14.93 4.93
C HIS A 43 -10.34 -13.54 4.54
N ILE A 44 -9.94 -12.49 5.27
CA ILE A 44 -10.26 -11.10 4.94
C ILE A 44 -9.67 -10.74 3.59
N THR A 45 -8.39 -11.06 3.35
CA THR A 45 -7.70 -10.81 2.09
C THR A 45 -8.38 -11.50 0.91
N LYS A 46 -8.76 -12.78 1.06
CA LYS A 46 -9.52 -13.53 0.04
C LYS A 46 -10.87 -12.88 -0.26
N ARG A 47 -11.61 -12.44 0.77
CA ARG A 47 -12.89 -11.74 0.60
C ARG A 47 -12.74 -10.37 -0.06
N LEU A 48 -11.67 -9.65 0.26
CA LEU A 48 -11.37 -8.38 -0.40
C LEU A 48 -11.03 -8.60 -1.88
N GLN A 49 -10.28 -9.66 -2.22
CA GLN A 49 -9.95 -9.99 -3.61
C GLN A 49 -11.20 -10.32 -4.44
N THR A 50 -12.20 -11.00 -3.89
CA THR A 50 -13.44 -11.31 -4.62
C THR A 50 -14.39 -10.12 -4.76
N ARG A 51 -14.28 -9.11 -3.88
CA ARG A 51 -15.13 -7.91 -3.89
C ARG A 51 -14.34 -6.69 -4.33
N SER A 52 -14.29 -6.46 -5.65
CA SER A 52 -13.56 -5.33 -6.26
C SER A 52 -14.17 -3.96 -5.95
N GLN A 53 -15.44 -3.89 -5.57
CA GLN A 53 -16.15 -2.63 -5.25
C GLN A 53 -15.82 -2.08 -3.85
N VAL A 54 -15.20 -2.87 -2.98
CA VAL A 54 -14.81 -2.40 -1.64
C VAL A 54 -13.55 -1.54 -1.77
N GLN A 55 -13.68 -0.27 -1.41
CA GLN A 55 -12.57 0.66 -1.28
C GLN A 55 -11.81 0.42 0.03
N LEU A 56 -10.53 0.77 0.07
CA LEU A 56 -9.67 0.65 1.25
C LEU A 56 -9.19 2.05 1.66
N PRO A 57 -9.00 2.32 2.97
CA PRO A 57 -8.49 3.60 3.45
C PRO A 57 -6.97 3.71 3.19
N ILE A 58 -6.60 3.96 1.93
CA ILE A 58 -5.20 3.89 1.46
C ILE A 58 -4.31 4.95 2.11
N ILE A 59 -4.83 6.16 2.33
CA ILE A 59 -4.07 7.25 2.97
C ILE A 59 -3.67 6.85 4.39
N VAL A 60 -4.63 6.36 5.18
CA VAL A 60 -4.41 5.90 6.55
C VAL A 60 -3.41 4.74 6.58
N LEU A 61 -3.52 3.80 5.63
CA LEU A 61 -2.59 2.68 5.51
C LEU A 61 -1.15 3.14 5.21
N ILE A 62 -0.97 4.16 4.35
CA ILE A 62 0.36 4.72 4.05
C ILE A 62 0.92 5.46 5.28
N GLU A 63 0.10 6.23 6.00
CA GLU A 63 0.51 6.92 7.22
C GLU A 63 0.94 5.93 8.33
N GLN A 64 0.21 4.83 8.49
CA GLN A 64 0.53 3.77 9.45
C GLN A 64 1.77 2.95 9.07
N LEU A 65 2.26 3.07 7.84
CA LEU A 65 3.47 2.36 7.40
C LEU A 65 4.72 2.85 8.14
N ASP A 66 4.71 4.09 8.63
CA ASP A 66 5.77 4.69 9.43
C ASP A 66 5.45 4.49 10.93
N GLY A 67 6.23 3.62 11.59
CA GLY A 67 6.05 3.28 13.02
C GLY A 67 5.41 1.92 13.28
N ALA A 68 4.83 1.26 12.27
CA ALA A 68 4.33 -0.10 12.39
C ALA A 68 5.46 -1.15 12.55
N THR A 69 5.16 -2.27 13.20
CA THR A 69 6.06 -3.42 13.29
C THR A 69 6.28 -4.07 11.91
N PRO A 70 7.40 -4.77 11.65
CA PRO A 70 7.69 -5.34 10.33
C PRO A 70 6.60 -6.28 9.79
N ILE A 71 5.93 -7.02 10.68
CA ILE A 71 4.82 -7.92 10.33
C ILE A 71 3.63 -7.10 9.83
N VAL A 72 3.27 -6.04 10.56
CA VAL A 72 2.20 -5.12 10.18
C VAL A 72 2.52 -4.40 8.87
N GLN A 73 3.75 -3.93 8.70
CA GLN A 73 4.18 -3.27 7.47
C GLN A 73 3.96 -4.17 6.24
N ASN A 74 4.27 -5.46 6.33
CA ASN A 74 4.05 -6.40 5.24
C ASN A 74 2.56 -6.54 4.88
N PHE A 75 1.68 -6.52 5.88
CA PHE A 75 0.24 -6.58 5.65
C PHE A 75 -0.32 -5.30 5.05
N ILE A 76 0.12 -4.15 5.55
CA ILE A 76 -0.18 -2.85 4.94
C ILE A 76 0.20 -2.88 3.46
N LEU A 77 1.40 -3.34 3.11
CA LEU A 77 1.84 -3.46 1.71
C LEU A 77 0.96 -4.39 0.87
N VAL A 78 0.47 -5.50 1.43
CA VAL A 78 -0.50 -6.39 0.75
C VAL A 78 -1.81 -5.66 0.48
N TYR A 79 -2.32 -4.90 1.45
CA TYR A 79 -3.55 -4.13 1.29
C TYR A 79 -3.40 -2.96 0.32
N LEU A 80 -2.25 -2.28 0.32
CA LEU A 80 -1.93 -1.26 -0.66
C LEU A 80 -1.90 -1.84 -2.08
N ARG A 81 -1.34 -3.05 -2.25
CA ARG A 81 -1.33 -3.76 -3.54
C ARG A 81 -2.72 -4.11 -4.05
N ILE A 82 -3.65 -4.38 -3.16
CA ILE A 82 -5.05 -4.68 -3.51
C ILE A 82 -5.84 -3.38 -3.73
N GLY A 83 -5.56 -2.34 -2.94
CA GLY A 83 -6.35 -1.11 -2.87
C GLY A 83 -5.99 -0.07 -3.92
N ILE A 84 -4.70 0.19 -4.17
CA ILE A 84 -4.26 1.25 -5.08
C ILE A 84 -4.82 1.07 -6.50
N PRO A 85 -4.81 -0.13 -7.11
CA PRO A 85 -5.36 -0.32 -8.45
C PRO A 85 -6.87 -0.12 -8.56
N ARG A 86 -7.61 -0.08 -7.42
CA ARG A 86 -9.07 0.12 -7.38
C ARG A 86 -9.46 1.58 -7.34
N LEU A 87 -8.52 2.47 -7.04
CA LEU A 87 -8.77 3.91 -7.01
C LEU A 87 -8.95 4.45 -8.42
N SER A 88 -9.64 5.60 -8.52
CA SER A 88 -9.68 6.36 -9.76
C SER A 88 -8.26 6.74 -10.20
N PRO A 89 -7.99 6.88 -11.52
CA PRO A 89 -6.67 7.26 -12.03
C PRO A 89 -6.11 8.54 -11.41
N VAL A 90 -6.98 9.52 -11.14
CA VAL A 90 -6.63 10.79 -10.50
C VAL A 90 -6.11 10.56 -9.08
N ASN A 91 -6.86 9.80 -8.28
CA ASN A 91 -6.49 9.53 -6.90
C ASN A 91 -5.20 8.69 -6.81
N GLN A 92 -4.93 7.80 -7.78
CA GLN A 92 -3.68 7.06 -7.83
C GLN A 92 -2.45 7.97 -7.98
N ILE A 93 -2.57 9.04 -8.78
CA ILE A 93 -1.50 10.03 -9.00
C ILE A 93 -1.28 10.85 -7.73
N GLU A 94 -2.34 11.26 -7.05
CA GLU A 94 -2.24 12.03 -5.80
C GLU A 94 -1.51 11.26 -4.68
N MET A 95 -1.54 9.93 -4.70
CA MET A 95 -0.86 9.09 -3.71
C MET A 95 0.64 8.91 -3.97
N LEU A 96 1.12 9.15 -5.19
CA LEU A 96 2.54 8.99 -5.57
C LEU A 96 3.53 9.70 -4.62
N PRO A 97 3.35 11.00 -4.26
CA PRO A 97 4.26 11.67 -3.34
C PRO A 97 4.25 11.06 -1.93
N LEU A 98 3.09 10.57 -1.46
CA LEU A 98 2.98 9.90 -0.16
C LEU A 98 3.75 8.57 -0.17
N LEU A 99 3.62 7.80 -1.26
CA LEU A 99 4.39 6.55 -1.43
C LEU A 99 5.89 6.82 -1.41
N ILE A 100 6.36 7.87 -2.08
CA ILE A 100 7.79 8.24 -2.09
C ILE A 100 8.28 8.59 -0.70
N LYS A 101 7.53 9.42 0.03
CA LYS A 101 7.87 9.78 1.41
C LYS A 101 7.96 8.55 2.30
N SER A 102 7.04 7.60 2.09
CA SER A 102 7.00 6.32 2.79
C SER A 102 8.10 5.33 2.36
N MET A 103 9.07 5.68 1.51
CA MET A 103 10.20 4.78 1.21
C MET A 103 11.37 4.98 2.18
N ASN A 104 11.40 6.08 2.94
CA ASN A 104 12.47 6.39 3.86
C ASN A 104 12.57 5.33 4.97
N ASP A 105 13.80 4.94 5.31
CA ASP A 105 14.13 4.00 6.39
C ASP A 105 13.54 2.58 6.26
N LYS A 106 13.15 2.15 5.05
CA LYS A 106 12.61 0.80 4.79
C LYS A 106 13.63 -0.17 4.21
N THR A 107 13.33 -1.47 4.34
CA THR A 107 14.19 -2.52 3.76
C THR A 107 14.07 -2.55 2.23
N LYS A 108 15.11 -3.00 1.52
CA LYS A 108 15.11 -3.09 0.05
C LYS A 108 13.87 -3.79 -0.52
N LYS A 109 13.44 -4.91 0.08
CA LYS A 109 12.25 -5.66 -0.35
C LYS A 109 10.95 -4.84 -0.23
N GLN A 110 10.83 -4.03 0.81
CA GLN A 110 9.67 -3.17 1.01
C GLN A 110 9.70 -2.00 0.03
N ILE A 111 10.88 -1.40 -0.20
CA ILE A 111 11.08 -0.36 -1.21
C ILE A 111 10.69 -0.89 -2.59
N ASP A 112 11.14 -2.08 -3.00
CA ASP A 112 10.76 -2.70 -4.27
C ASP A 112 9.25 -2.90 -4.41
N SER A 113 8.61 -3.31 -3.32
CA SER A 113 7.15 -3.48 -3.28
C SER A 113 6.43 -2.15 -3.48
N ILE A 114 6.92 -1.07 -2.86
CA ILE A 114 6.38 0.29 -3.03
C ILE A 114 6.64 0.81 -4.44
N LEU A 115 7.85 0.62 -4.99
CA LEU A 115 8.23 1.04 -6.34
C LEU A 115 7.41 0.33 -7.43
N LEU A 116 7.02 -0.93 -7.20
CA LEU A 116 6.11 -1.64 -8.09
C LEU A 116 4.70 -1.03 -8.09
N LEU A 117 4.20 -0.59 -6.94
CA LEU A 117 2.91 0.10 -6.84
C LEU A 117 2.99 1.49 -7.49
N TYR A 118 4.09 2.18 -7.24
CA TYR A 118 4.41 3.47 -7.82
C TYR A 118 4.43 3.41 -9.35
N SER A 119 5.10 2.42 -9.94
CA SER A 119 5.16 2.25 -11.40
C SER A 119 3.80 1.92 -12.02
N GLY A 120 2.93 1.19 -11.33
CA GLY A 120 1.56 0.96 -11.77
C GLY A 120 0.74 2.26 -11.85
N ALA A 121 0.85 3.12 -10.84
CA ALA A 121 0.15 4.40 -10.81
C ALA A 121 0.74 5.44 -11.79
N LEU A 122 2.04 5.36 -12.11
CA LEU A 122 2.69 6.20 -13.12
C LEU A 122 2.06 6.07 -14.53
N ILE A 123 1.44 4.93 -14.86
CA ILE A 123 0.80 4.71 -16.17
C ILE A 123 -0.30 5.75 -16.43
N HIS A 124 -0.94 6.24 -15.37
CA HIS A 124 -2.03 7.21 -15.46
C HIS A 124 -1.56 8.66 -15.56
N LEU A 125 -0.25 8.93 -15.41
CA LEU A 125 0.30 10.27 -15.40
C LEU A 125 0.32 10.87 -16.80
N THR A 126 -0.49 11.89 -17.03
CA THR A 126 -0.41 12.73 -18.24
C THR A 126 0.76 13.71 -18.07
N ILE A 127 1.70 13.75 -19.02
CA ILE A 127 2.98 14.50 -18.98
C ILE A 127 2.79 16.03 -19.09
N THR A 128 1.67 16.56 -18.61
CA THR A 128 1.30 17.96 -18.81
C THR A 128 1.88 18.86 -17.71
N ASP A 129 2.18 18.33 -16.50
CA ASP A 129 2.64 19.13 -15.36
C ASP A 129 4.08 18.81 -14.92
N ALA A 130 5.03 19.61 -15.41
CA ALA A 130 6.44 19.54 -15.03
C ALA A 130 6.70 19.80 -13.53
N ALA A 131 5.79 20.49 -12.83
CA ALA A 131 5.87 20.72 -11.40
C ALA A 131 5.50 19.47 -10.58
N ALA A 132 4.48 18.72 -10.99
CA ALA A 132 4.09 17.46 -10.36
C ALA A 132 5.22 16.42 -10.48
N LEU A 133 5.89 16.38 -11.64
CA LEU A 133 7.06 15.53 -11.87
C LEU A 133 8.19 15.75 -10.85
N LYS A 134 8.40 16.98 -10.36
CA LYS A 134 9.46 17.25 -9.37
C LYS A 134 9.10 16.72 -7.98
N SER A 135 7.84 16.78 -7.57
CA SER A 135 7.38 16.17 -6.31
C SER A 135 7.39 14.64 -6.34
N LEU A 136 7.45 14.06 -7.53
CA LEU A 136 7.51 12.62 -7.78
C LEU A 136 8.95 12.04 -7.78
N VAL A 137 9.97 12.88 -7.58
CA VAL A 137 11.35 12.40 -7.47
C VAL A 137 11.72 12.34 -5.98
N PRO A 138 12.22 11.20 -5.47
CA PRO A 138 12.71 11.14 -4.09
C PRO A 138 13.82 12.18 -3.86
N PRO A 139 13.86 12.82 -2.66
CA PRO A 139 14.88 13.79 -2.33
C PRO A 139 16.30 13.20 -2.39
N ASP A 140 17.30 14.05 -2.64
CA ASP A 140 18.68 13.66 -2.96
C ASP A 140 19.31 12.70 -1.94
N GLY A 141 19.99 11.64 -2.43
CA GLY A 141 20.67 10.63 -1.61
C GLY A 141 20.76 9.25 -2.27
N THR A 142 21.15 8.22 -1.52
CA THR A 142 21.26 6.81 -1.99
C THR A 142 19.93 6.25 -2.52
N MET A 143 18.80 6.74 -2.01
CA MET A 143 17.46 6.36 -2.48
C MET A 143 17.16 6.86 -3.89
N LYS A 144 17.72 8.01 -4.29
CA LYS A 144 17.59 8.55 -5.65
C LYS A 144 18.30 7.66 -6.66
N GLU A 145 19.52 7.22 -6.34
CA GLU A 145 20.27 6.27 -7.19
C GLU A 145 19.51 4.95 -7.35
N TYR A 146 18.94 4.43 -6.25
CA TYR A 146 18.13 3.21 -6.27
C TYR A 146 16.88 3.37 -7.14
N TYR A 147 16.13 4.46 -6.95
CA TYR A 147 14.95 4.80 -7.74
C TYR A 147 15.27 4.93 -9.23
N LEU A 148 16.35 5.65 -9.58
CA LEU A 148 16.78 5.82 -10.95
C LEU A 148 17.19 4.48 -11.58
N CYS A 149 17.93 3.64 -10.86
CA CYS A 149 18.31 2.31 -11.31
C CYS A 149 17.08 1.42 -11.57
N TYR A 150 16.10 1.47 -10.67
CA TYR A 150 14.82 0.78 -10.86
C TYR A 150 14.07 1.28 -12.10
N GLN A 151 13.91 2.59 -12.27
CA GLN A 151 13.20 3.16 -13.41
C GLN A 151 13.93 2.87 -14.73
N LEU A 152 15.26 2.92 -14.73
CA LEU A 152 16.08 2.51 -15.86
C LEU A 152 15.86 1.03 -16.18
N THR A 153 15.79 0.17 -15.16
CA THR A 153 15.50 -1.26 -15.33
C THR A 153 14.14 -1.46 -16.00
N LEU A 154 13.10 -0.72 -15.57
CA LEU A 154 11.78 -0.76 -16.21
C LEU A 154 11.83 -0.32 -17.68
N LEU A 155 12.59 0.73 -18.00
CA LEU A 155 12.76 1.23 -19.38
C LEU A 155 13.53 0.24 -20.27
N LEU A 156 14.39 -0.59 -19.68
CA LEU A 156 15.17 -1.60 -20.38
C LEU A 156 14.38 -2.90 -20.60
N ILE A 157 13.21 -3.07 -19.97
CA ILE A 157 12.34 -4.22 -20.25
C ILE A 157 11.89 -4.12 -21.71
N PRO A 158 11.99 -5.21 -22.50
CA PRO A 158 11.55 -5.19 -23.88
C PRO A 158 10.04 -4.92 -23.93
N TYR A 159 9.68 -3.74 -24.43
CA TYR A 159 8.30 -3.39 -24.74
C TYR A 159 7.82 -4.29 -25.87
N ARG A 160 6.93 -5.22 -25.56
CA ARG A 160 6.20 -6.04 -26.53
C ARG A 160 4.89 -5.39 -26.91
#